data_AF-A0A9E1U2P6-F1
#
_entry.id   AF-A0A9E1U2P6-F1
#
_cell.length_a   1.000
_cell.length_b   1.000
_cell.length_c   1.000
_cell.angle_alpha   90.00
_cell.angle_beta   90.00
_cell.angle_gamma   90.00
#
_symmetry.space_group_name_H-M   'P 1'
#
loop_
_entity.id
_entity.type
_entity.pdbx_description
1 polymer ?
#
loop_
_entity_poly.entity_id
_entity_poly.type
_entity_poly.pdbx_seq_one_letter_code
_entity_poly.pdbx_strand_id
1 'polypeptide(L)'
;MKRITLNLIAFSLFASPIFADRIPVEGWYKSLGGKRGDSWLDSGMRRHFIDFKATADVTLYGEGFGFKAKVQSDWALSMLDKVMNGSIVARHIWTSENDSNSKFVGHSKCDLTSGSATCVMWFKGFGKFDGKIMELTFNEKDAAETEENDNPNLYMLEGIVMDEPIAK
;
A
#
# COMPACT_ATOMS: atom_id res chain seq x y z
N MET A 1 -6.11 45.15 -45.67
CA MET A 1 -5.38 44.53 -44.54
C MET A 1 -6.33 44.28 -43.36
N LYS A 2 -7.03 43.13 -43.29
CA LYS A 2 -7.78 42.68 -42.10
C LYS A 2 -8.09 41.17 -42.21
N ARG A 3 -7.13 40.28 -41.92
CA ARG A 3 -7.38 38.83 -41.77
C ARG A 3 -6.31 38.15 -40.91
N ILE A 4 -6.09 38.59 -39.68
CA ILE A 4 -5.27 37.81 -38.71
C ILE A 4 -5.77 38.11 -37.29
N THR A 5 -6.89 37.51 -36.88
CA THR A 5 -7.30 37.56 -35.45
C THR A 5 -8.11 36.34 -34.98
N LEU A 6 -8.17 35.24 -35.75
CA LEU A 6 -8.90 34.03 -35.31
C LEU A 6 -8.02 32.86 -34.83
N ASN A 7 -6.69 32.93 -34.97
CA ASN A 7 -5.82 31.79 -34.64
C ASN A 7 -5.30 31.74 -33.18
N LEU A 8 -5.60 32.73 -32.33
CA LEU A 8 -5.13 32.69 -30.93
C LEU A 8 -6.06 31.94 -29.97
N ILE A 9 -7.35 31.75 -30.31
CA ILE A 9 -8.32 31.11 -29.41
C ILE A 9 -8.29 29.57 -29.53
N ALA A 10 -7.80 29.04 -30.66
CA ALA A 10 -7.67 27.59 -30.86
C ALA A 10 -6.48 26.96 -30.10
N PHE A 11 -5.50 27.76 -29.67
CA PHE A 11 -4.31 27.25 -28.96
C PHE A 11 -4.44 27.24 -27.43
N SER A 12 -5.48 27.89 -26.88
CA SER A 12 -5.73 27.93 -25.43
C SER A 12 -6.64 26.80 -24.91
N LEU A 13 -7.20 25.97 -25.80
CA LEU A 13 -8.11 24.87 -25.42
C LEU A 13 -7.41 23.52 -25.19
N PHE A 14 -6.09 23.45 -25.40
CA PHE A 14 -5.30 22.22 -25.21
C PHE A 14 -4.44 22.21 -23.94
N ALA A 15 -4.54 23.24 -23.10
CA ALA A 15 -4.08 23.13 -21.72
C ALA A 15 -5.22 22.52 -20.89
N SER A 16 -5.60 21.27 -21.20
CA SER A 16 -6.23 20.44 -20.17
C SER A 16 -5.27 20.49 -18.98
N PRO A 17 -5.75 20.85 -17.77
CA PRO A 17 -4.91 20.67 -16.61
C PRO A 17 -4.49 19.21 -16.61
N ILE A 18 -3.18 18.97 -16.68
CA ILE A 18 -2.59 17.66 -16.43
C ILE A 18 -2.79 17.42 -14.93
N PHE A 19 -4.03 17.20 -14.53
CA PHE A 19 -4.32 16.60 -13.25
C PHE A 19 -3.84 15.17 -13.42
N ALA A 20 -2.81 14.80 -12.65
CA ALA A 20 -2.51 13.39 -12.46
C ALA A 20 -3.82 12.71 -12.06
N ASP A 21 -4.30 11.77 -12.87
CA ASP A 21 -5.56 11.06 -12.60
C ASP A 21 -5.38 10.32 -11.27
N ARG A 22 -5.97 10.87 -10.21
CA ARG A 22 -6.03 10.23 -8.89
C ARG A 22 -7.26 9.36 -8.88
N ILE A 23 -7.06 8.06 -8.89
CA ILE A 23 -8.11 7.07 -8.79
C ILE A 23 -8.23 6.67 -7.32
N PRO A 24 -9.31 7.05 -6.61
CA PRO A 24 -9.59 6.52 -5.29
C PRO A 24 -9.74 5.01 -5.36
N VAL A 25 -9.11 4.30 -4.44
CA VAL A 25 -9.19 2.85 -4.33
C VAL A 25 -9.49 2.44 -2.91
N GLU A 26 -10.26 1.37 -2.77
CA GLU A 26 -10.57 0.72 -1.51
C GLU A 26 -10.43 -0.80 -1.67
N GLY A 27 -10.32 -1.52 -0.56
CA GLY A 27 -9.99 -2.92 -0.63
C GLY A 27 -9.77 -3.62 0.69
N TRP A 28 -9.23 -4.83 0.57
CA TRP A 28 -8.98 -5.73 1.66
C TRP A 28 -7.59 -6.33 1.57
N TYR A 29 -6.92 -6.41 2.72
CA TYR A 29 -5.68 -7.13 2.93
C TYR A 29 -5.97 -8.30 3.86
N LYS A 30 -5.77 -9.52 3.39
CA LYS A 30 -5.95 -10.74 4.17
C LYS A 30 -4.58 -11.36 4.46
N SER A 31 -4.11 -11.25 5.70
CA SER A 31 -2.88 -11.91 6.11
C SER A 31 -3.07 -13.44 6.12
N LEU A 32 -2.11 -14.14 5.50
CA LEU A 32 -2.08 -15.59 5.41
C LEU A 32 -1.10 -16.21 6.41
N GLY A 33 -0.42 -15.36 7.21
CA GLY A 33 0.57 -15.77 8.20
C GLY A 33 1.97 -15.27 7.86
N GLY A 34 2.96 -15.78 8.61
CA GLY A 34 4.34 -15.39 8.42
C GLY A 34 5.33 -16.36 9.04
N LYS A 35 6.54 -16.34 8.50
CA LYS A 35 7.69 -17.05 9.04
C LYS A 35 8.58 -16.06 9.76
N ARG A 36 8.60 -16.18 11.08
CA ARG A 36 9.52 -15.45 11.94
C ARG A 36 10.92 -16.08 11.85
N GLY A 37 11.91 -15.27 11.50
CA GLY A 37 13.32 -15.62 11.59
C GLY A 37 13.94 -15.11 12.89
N ASP A 38 15.18 -14.65 12.81
CA ASP A 38 15.93 -14.20 13.99
C ASP A 38 15.41 -12.86 14.56
N SER A 39 15.60 -12.70 15.86
CA SER A 39 15.28 -11.46 16.58
C SER A 39 16.11 -11.35 17.86
N TRP A 40 16.27 -10.14 18.36
CA TRP A 40 16.95 -9.85 19.63
C TRP A 40 16.09 -8.95 20.52
N LEU A 41 16.43 -8.89 21.81
CA LEU A 41 15.75 -8.03 22.78
C LEU A 41 16.68 -6.88 23.16
N ASP A 42 16.15 -5.66 23.17
CA ASP A 42 16.87 -4.51 23.72
C ASP A 42 16.77 -4.44 25.26
N SER A 43 17.44 -3.45 25.85
CA SER A 43 17.43 -3.22 27.30
C SER A 43 16.04 -2.88 27.87
N GLY A 44 15.10 -2.44 27.01
CA GLY A 44 13.71 -2.20 27.34
C GLY A 44 12.81 -3.42 27.11
N MET A 45 13.40 -4.60 26.82
CA MET A 45 12.69 -5.84 26.51
C MET A 45 11.80 -5.75 25.26
N ARG A 46 12.08 -4.80 24.36
CA ARG A 46 11.44 -4.76 23.04
C ARG A 46 12.19 -5.68 22.10
N ARG A 47 11.42 -6.38 21.29
CA ARG A 47 11.86 -7.39 20.35
C ARG A 47 12.07 -6.75 19.00
N HIS A 48 13.33 -6.75 18.56
CA HIS A 48 13.77 -6.26 17.27
C HIS A 48 13.90 -7.45 16.31
N PHE A 49 13.20 -7.38 15.19
CA PHE A 49 13.25 -8.45 14.18
C PHE A 49 14.47 -8.25 13.29
N ILE A 50 15.20 -9.32 12.98
CA ILE A 50 16.26 -9.32 11.96
C ILE A 50 15.70 -9.88 10.66
N ASP A 51 14.86 -10.92 10.75
CA ASP A 51 14.13 -11.46 9.63
C ASP A 51 12.73 -11.87 10.05
N PHE A 52 11.74 -11.41 9.30
CA PHE A 52 10.37 -11.84 9.43
C PHE A 52 9.73 -11.66 8.06
N LYS A 53 9.29 -12.76 7.46
CA LYS A 53 8.55 -12.74 6.20
C LYS A 53 7.07 -12.98 6.47
N ALA A 54 6.20 -12.15 5.93
CA ALA A 54 4.75 -12.35 5.97
C ALA A 54 4.19 -12.50 4.56
N THR A 55 3.08 -13.22 4.44
CA THR A 55 2.35 -13.36 3.18
C THR A 55 0.90 -12.93 3.37
N ALA A 56 0.32 -12.39 2.30
CA ALA A 56 -1.08 -11.97 2.30
C ALA A 56 -1.68 -12.02 0.90
N ASP A 57 -3.01 -11.93 0.86
CA ASP A 57 -3.77 -11.67 -0.35
C ASP A 57 -4.36 -10.26 -0.28
N VAL A 58 -4.30 -9.52 -1.39
CA VAL A 58 -4.89 -8.18 -1.50
C VAL A 58 -5.90 -8.15 -2.63
N THR A 59 -7.01 -7.44 -2.40
CA THR A 59 -7.94 -7.01 -3.44
C THR A 59 -8.20 -5.52 -3.28
N LEU A 60 -8.00 -4.75 -4.35
CA LEU A 60 -8.29 -3.33 -4.46
C LEU A 60 -9.22 -3.08 -5.66
N TYR A 61 -10.10 -2.11 -5.51
CA TYR A 61 -11.06 -1.69 -6.50
C TYR A 61 -11.26 -0.17 -6.45
N GLY A 62 -11.49 0.43 -7.61
CA GLY A 62 -11.76 1.84 -7.81
C GLY A 62 -12.37 2.07 -9.19
N GLU A 63 -12.72 3.31 -9.53
CA GLU A 63 -13.30 3.62 -10.85
C GLU A 63 -12.32 3.23 -11.97
N GLY A 64 -12.70 2.26 -12.81
CA GLY A 64 -11.85 1.76 -13.89
C GLY A 64 -10.59 1.01 -13.43
N PHE A 65 -10.40 0.78 -12.13
CA PHE A 65 -9.22 0.13 -11.56
C PHE A 65 -9.59 -1.11 -10.75
N GLY A 66 -8.91 -2.21 -11.02
CA GLY A 66 -9.05 -3.45 -10.25
C GLY A 66 -7.70 -4.14 -10.12
N PHE A 67 -7.33 -4.50 -8.89
CA PHE A 67 -6.06 -5.14 -8.60
C PHE A 67 -6.22 -6.23 -7.55
N LYS A 68 -5.89 -7.46 -7.92
CA LYS A 68 -5.76 -8.60 -7.01
C LYS A 68 -4.31 -9.05 -7.00
N ALA A 69 -3.76 -9.31 -5.82
CA ALA A 69 -2.35 -9.63 -5.69
C ALA A 69 -2.01 -10.58 -4.55
N LYS A 70 -0.93 -11.33 -4.78
CA LYS A 70 -0.19 -12.04 -3.73
C LYS A 70 0.87 -11.10 -3.16
N VAL A 71 0.91 -10.99 -1.85
CA VAL A 71 1.80 -10.11 -1.11
C VAL A 71 2.91 -10.92 -0.45
N GLN A 72 4.13 -10.40 -0.56
CA GLN A 72 5.26 -10.78 0.26
C GLN A 72 5.76 -9.56 1.01
N SER A 73 5.85 -9.66 2.33
CA SER A 73 6.29 -8.59 3.22
C SER A 73 7.51 -9.01 4.02
N ASP A 74 8.36 -8.03 4.33
CA ASP A 74 9.60 -8.22 5.09
C ASP A 74 9.69 -7.19 6.21
N TRP A 75 9.56 -7.64 7.46
CA TRP A 75 9.44 -6.80 8.65
C TRP A 75 10.75 -6.65 9.42
N ALA A 76 11.89 -6.90 8.79
CA ALA A 76 13.23 -6.86 9.39
C ALA A 76 13.62 -5.54 10.08
N LEU A 77 12.85 -4.46 9.94
CA LEU A 77 13.10 -3.17 10.59
C LEU A 77 12.10 -2.86 11.72
N SER A 78 11.35 -3.87 12.15
CA SER A 78 10.25 -3.72 13.11
C SER A 78 10.70 -3.97 14.55
N MET A 79 10.00 -3.33 15.50
CA MET A 79 10.21 -3.53 16.93
C MET A 79 8.87 -3.57 17.67
N LEU A 80 8.69 -4.57 18.53
CA LEU A 80 7.46 -4.76 19.30
C LEU A 80 7.78 -5.10 20.76
N ASP A 81 6.96 -4.61 21.69
CA ASP A 81 7.02 -5.03 23.09
C ASP A 81 6.24 -6.35 23.34
N LYS A 82 6.19 -6.78 24.60
CA LYS A 82 5.52 -8.04 25.00
C LYS A 82 3.99 -8.03 24.83
N VAL A 83 3.38 -6.85 24.70
CA VAL A 83 1.93 -6.68 24.49
C VAL A 83 1.63 -6.14 23.08
N MET A 84 2.57 -6.33 22.14
CA MET A 84 2.43 -5.96 20.72
C MET A 84 2.33 -4.45 20.46
N ASN A 85 2.78 -3.59 21.37
CA ASN A 85 2.99 -2.18 21.04
C ASN A 85 4.30 -1.99 20.29
N GLY A 86 4.35 -1.02 19.38
CA GLY A 86 5.59 -0.63 18.73
C GLY A 86 5.36 -0.18 17.31
N SER A 87 6.31 -0.52 16.43
CA SER A 87 6.25 -0.13 15.03
C SER A 87 6.66 -1.28 14.14
N ILE A 88 5.87 -1.51 13.09
CA ILE A 88 6.21 -2.42 12.00
C ILE A 88 6.63 -1.59 10.80
N VAL A 89 7.88 -1.76 10.37
CA VAL A 89 8.38 -1.20 9.11
C VAL A 89 8.61 -2.37 8.16
N ALA A 90 7.88 -2.35 7.05
CA ALA A 90 7.81 -3.47 6.15
C ALA A 90 8.13 -3.07 4.72
N ARG A 91 9.00 -3.83 4.05
CA ARG A 91 9.08 -3.80 2.59
C ARG A 91 8.06 -4.77 2.02
N HIS A 92 7.43 -4.42 0.90
CA HIS A 92 6.36 -5.19 0.27
C HIS A 92 6.60 -5.42 -1.21
N ILE A 93 6.20 -6.59 -1.69
CA ILE A 93 6.06 -6.93 -3.12
C ILE A 93 4.65 -7.48 -3.32
N TRP A 94 3.83 -6.76 -4.08
CA TRP A 94 2.44 -7.10 -4.40
C TRP A 94 2.37 -7.51 -5.86
N THR A 95 2.35 -8.81 -6.14
CA THR A 95 2.37 -9.35 -7.50
C THR A 95 0.94 -9.62 -7.98
N SER A 96 0.55 -9.06 -9.12
CA SER A 96 -0.80 -9.23 -9.70
C SER A 96 -1.10 -10.70 -9.96
N GLU A 97 -2.28 -11.17 -9.55
CA GLU A 97 -2.73 -12.54 -9.85
C GLU A 97 -2.96 -12.75 -11.36
N ASN A 98 -3.31 -11.68 -12.09
CA ASN A 98 -3.59 -11.75 -13.52
C ASN A 98 -2.32 -11.71 -14.40
N ASP A 99 -1.18 -11.27 -13.86
CA ASP A 99 0.07 -11.10 -14.63
C ASP A 99 1.25 -10.97 -13.66
N SER A 100 2.17 -11.94 -13.68
CA SER A 100 3.32 -11.99 -12.78
C SER A 100 4.37 -10.89 -13.04
N ASN A 101 4.35 -10.26 -14.21
CA ASN A 101 5.24 -9.12 -14.51
C ASN A 101 4.68 -7.80 -13.98
N SER A 102 3.37 -7.74 -13.69
CA SER A 102 2.70 -6.57 -13.17
C SER A 102 2.64 -6.59 -11.65
N LYS A 103 3.21 -5.59 -11.00
CA LYS A 103 3.34 -5.56 -9.54
C LYS A 103 3.42 -4.16 -8.98
N PHE A 104 3.16 -4.04 -7.70
CA PHE A 104 3.49 -2.88 -6.88
C PHE A 104 4.58 -3.26 -5.88
N VAL A 105 5.66 -2.49 -5.82
CA VAL A 105 6.75 -2.70 -4.86
C VAL A 105 6.91 -1.44 -4.02
N GLY A 106 7.03 -1.62 -2.72
CA GLY A 106 6.91 -0.49 -1.80
C GLY A 106 7.30 -0.81 -0.38
N HIS A 107 6.88 0.08 0.52
CA HIS A 107 7.08 -0.08 1.94
C HIS A 107 5.88 0.48 2.72
N SER A 108 5.76 0.05 3.98
CA SER A 108 4.78 0.59 4.91
C SER A 108 5.43 0.86 6.26
N LYS A 109 4.78 1.75 7.00
CA LYS A 109 5.01 1.93 8.43
C LYS A 109 3.67 1.78 9.13
N CYS A 110 3.63 0.87 10.10
CA CYS A 110 2.52 0.69 11.01
C CYS A 110 2.95 1.09 12.41
N ASP A 111 2.08 1.80 13.12
CA ASP A 111 2.20 1.95 14.56
C ASP A 111 1.15 1.03 15.21
N LEU A 112 1.59 0.24 16.20
CA LEU A 112 0.74 -0.73 16.89
C LEU A 112 0.51 -0.30 18.32
N THR A 113 -0.76 -0.30 18.73
CA THR A 113 -1.19 -0.05 20.10
C THR A 113 -2.15 -1.15 20.55
N SER A 114 -1.76 -1.92 21.56
CA SER A 114 -2.51 -3.08 22.09
C SER A 114 -2.94 -4.08 21.02
N GLY A 115 -2.07 -4.33 20.03
CA GLY A 115 -2.35 -5.23 18.91
C GLY A 115 -3.04 -4.58 17.70
N SER A 116 -3.74 -3.45 17.90
CA SER A 116 -4.38 -2.71 16.80
C SER A 116 -3.35 -2.00 15.94
N ALA A 117 -3.42 -2.19 14.63
CA ALA A 117 -2.49 -1.61 13.66
C ALA A 117 -3.11 -0.46 12.85
N THR A 118 -2.41 0.67 12.82
CA THR A 118 -2.65 1.77 11.87
C THR A 118 -1.43 1.93 11.01
N CYS A 119 -1.57 1.77 9.69
CA CYS A 119 -0.45 1.89 8.77
C CYS A 119 -0.69 2.85 7.62
N VAL A 120 0.42 3.38 7.15
CA VAL A 120 0.56 4.06 5.86
C VAL A 120 1.48 3.25 4.97
N MET A 121 1.12 3.16 3.69
CA MET A 121 1.81 2.34 2.70
C MET A 121 2.05 3.14 1.41
N TRP A 122 3.21 2.96 0.80
CA TRP A 122 3.61 3.62 -0.44
C TRP A 122 4.23 2.64 -1.41
N PHE A 123 3.79 2.69 -2.66
CA PHE A 123 4.21 1.75 -3.69
C PHE A 123 4.50 2.43 -5.02
N LYS A 124 5.43 1.83 -5.75
CA LYS A 124 5.67 2.07 -7.16
C LYS A 124 5.16 0.91 -7.99
N GLY A 125 4.48 1.22 -9.10
CA GLY A 125 3.97 0.25 -10.06
C GLY A 125 5.02 -0.18 -11.09
N PHE A 126 4.88 -1.42 -11.57
CA PHE A 126 5.72 -2.03 -12.59
C PHE A 126 4.85 -2.85 -13.55
N GLY A 127 5.37 -3.13 -14.76
CA GLY A 127 4.63 -3.85 -15.79
C GLY A 127 3.48 -2.98 -16.33
N LYS A 128 2.24 -3.47 -16.27
CA LYS A 128 1.07 -2.69 -16.71
C LYS A 128 0.81 -1.43 -15.85
N PHE A 129 1.46 -1.33 -14.70
CA PHE A 129 1.37 -0.20 -13.78
C PHE A 129 2.60 0.71 -13.81
N ASP A 130 3.48 0.55 -14.81
CA ASP A 130 4.66 1.40 -14.93
C ASP A 130 4.28 2.88 -15.01
N GLY A 131 5.04 3.73 -14.32
CA GLY A 131 4.74 5.16 -14.15
C GLY A 131 3.60 5.47 -13.17
N LYS A 132 2.99 4.49 -12.52
CA LYS A 132 2.01 4.70 -11.45
C LYS A 132 2.62 4.56 -10.06
N ILE A 133 2.06 5.28 -9.10
CA ILE A 133 2.27 5.11 -7.66
C ILE A 133 0.95 4.84 -6.96
N MET A 134 1.03 4.23 -5.80
CA MET A 134 -0.12 3.91 -4.97
C MET A 134 0.20 4.23 -3.52
N GLU A 135 -0.69 4.97 -2.87
CA GLU A 135 -0.59 5.37 -1.47
C GLU A 135 -1.85 4.89 -0.75
N LEU A 136 -1.67 4.11 0.32
CA LEU A 136 -2.78 3.47 1.05
C LEU A 136 -2.65 3.70 2.55
N THR A 137 -3.79 3.77 3.21
CA THR A 137 -3.95 3.50 4.63
C THR A 137 -4.43 2.07 4.83
N PHE A 138 -3.88 1.42 5.83
CA PHE A 138 -4.26 0.09 6.28
C PHE A 138 -4.74 0.23 7.72
N ASN A 139 -5.99 -0.14 7.96
CA ASN A 139 -6.60 -0.09 9.28
C ASN A 139 -7.27 -1.42 9.60
N GLU A 140 -7.06 -1.88 10.83
CA GLU A 140 -7.87 -2.94 11.40
C GLU A 140 -9.31 -2.44 11.58
N LYS A 141 -10.28 -3.30 11.25
CA LYS A 141 -11.70 -2.97 11.39
C LYS A 141 -12.23 -3.76 12.57
N ASP A 142 -12.71 -3.07 13.59
CA ASP A 142 -13.28 -3.65 14.82
C ASP A 142 -14.36 -4.74 14.55
N ALA A 143 -15.06 -4.65 13.41
CA ALA A 143 -16.06 -5.64 13.00
C ALA A 143 -15.48 -7.02 12.62
N ALA A 144 -14.16 -7.16 12.55
CA ALA A 144 -13.48 -8.44 12.38
C ALA A 144 -13.17 -9.12 13.72
N GLU A 145 -13.49 -8.52 14.87
CA GLU A 145 -13.45 -9.17 16.18
C GLU A 145 -14.67 -10.09 16.35
N THR A 146 -14.55 -11.39 16.02
CA THR A 146 -15.50 -12.41 16.51
C THR A 146 -15.01 -13.02 17.82
N GLU A 147 -15.95 -13.51 18.66
CA GLU A 147 -15.69 -14.13 19.97
C GLU A 147 -14.90 -15.46 19.88
N GLU A 148 -14.72 -16.01 18.66
CA GLU A 148 -13.91 -17.18 18.39
C GLU A 148 -12.52 -16.75 17.91
N ASN A 149 -11.48 -17.28 18.56
CA ASN A 149 -10.04 -16.98 18.37
C ASN A 149 -9.46 -17.27 16.96
N ASP A 150 -10.31 -17.49 15.95
CA ASP A 150 -9.97 -17.82 14.56
C ASP A 150 -10.33 -16.66 13.61
N ASN A 151 -10.19 -15.41 14.04
CA ASN A 151 -10.45 -14.28 13.17
C ASN A 151 -9.52 -14.31 11.94
N PRO A 152 -10.06 -14.25 10.71
CA PRO A 152 -9.21 -14.00 9.56
C PRO A 152 -8.61 -12.61 9.76
N ASN A 153 -7.28 -12.56 9.88
CA ASN A 153 -6.47 -11.33 9.91
C ASN A 153 -6.75 -10.50 8.65
N LEU A 154 -7.84 -9.73 8.66
CA LEU A 154 -8.43 -9.03 7.52
C LEU A 154 -8.48 -7.54 7.84
N TYR A 155 -7.88 -6.75 6.98
CA TYR A 155 -7.69 -5.32 7.19
C TYR A 155 -8.22 -4.55 5.99
N MET A 156 -8.76 -3.38 6.26
CA MET A 156 -9.29 -2.49 5.23
C MET A 156 -8.15 -1.67 4.64
N LEU A 157 -8.16 -1.56 3.31
CA LEU A 157 -7.25 -0.70 2.56
C LEU A 157 -8.06 0.44 1.94
N GLU A 158 -7.56 1.65 2.05
CA GLU A 158 -8.15 2.84 1.43
C GLU A 158 -7.02 3.73 0.92
N GLY A 159 -7.20 4.41 -0.21
CA GLY A 159 -6.21 5.35 -0.68
C GLY A 159 -6.37 5.73 -2.14
N ILE A 160 -5.25 5.98 -2.81
CA ILE A 160 -5.21 6.50 -4.17
C ILE A 160 -4.15 5.80 -5.03
N VAL A 161 -4.49 5.59 -6.30
CA VAL A 161 -3.53 5.28 -7.36
C VAL A 161 -3.41 6.51 -8.25
N MET A 162 -2.20 6.92 -8.59
CA MET A 162 -1.95 8.09 -9.44
C MET A 162 -0.67 7.95 -10.26
N ASP A 163 -0.45 8.86 -11.19
CA ASP A 163 0.83 8.95 -11.91
C ASP A 163 1.96 9.38 -10.98
N GLU A 164 3.15 8.81 -11.18
CA GLU A 164 4.37 9.21 -10.49
C GLU A 164 4.69 10.68 -10.84
N PRO A 165 4.89 11.55 -9.84
CA PRO A 165 5.25 12.94 -10.09
C PRO A 165 6.59 13.05 -10.83
N ILE A 166 6.62 13.87 -11.88
CA ILE A 166 7.87 14.17 -12.60
C ILE A 166 8.65 15.19 -11.77
N ALA A 167 9.86 14.84 -11.34
CA ALA A 167 10.79 15.78 -10.73
C ALA A 167 11.07 16.93 -11.72
N LYS A 168 10.78 18.16 -11.30
CA LYS A 168 11.04 19.37 -12.09
C LYS A 168 12.50 19.79 -11.97
#